data_AF-A0A0F9T8P0-F1
#
_entry.id   AF-A0A0F9T8P0-F1
#
_cell.length_a   1.000
_cell.length_b   1.000
_cell.length_c   1.000
_cell.angle_alpha   90.00
_cell.angle_beta   90.00
_cell.angle_gamma   90.00
#
_symmetry.space_group_name_H-M   'P 1'
#
loop_
_entity.id
_entity.type
_entity.pdbx_description
1 polymer ?
#
loop_
_entity_poly.entity_id
_entity_poly.type
_entity_poly.pdbx_seq_one_letter_code
_entity_poly.pdbx_strand_id
1 'polypeptide(L)'
;MPSLTLLPRSKAVTWPDKGEWIKITHEGKVTARLACPGCGTISSMYEHDISPEGNVTPSVDCSNDCGYHEVGVVLAGWSDG
;
A
#
# COMPACT_ATOMS: atom_id res chain seq x y z
N MET A 1 6.44 4.58 -20.30
CA MET A 1 5.76 3.62 -19.41
C MET A 1 5.71 4.30 -18.05
N PRO A 2 4.57 4.38 -17.35
CA PRO A 2 4.57 4.87 -15.97
C PRO A 2 5.55 4.04 -15.15
N SER A 3 6.30 4.68 -14.27
CA SER A 3 7.24 4.00 -13.39
C SER A 3 6.42 3.16 -12.40
N LEU A 4 6.66 1.85 -12.34
CA LEU A 4 6.01 1.01 -11.34
C LEU A 4 6.76 1.15 -10.02
N THR A 5 6.04 1.48 -8.95
CA THR A 5 6.62 1.57 -7.60
C THR A 5 6.28 0.32 -6.82
N LEU A 6 7.28 -0.54 -6.63
CA LEU A 6 7.15 -1.79 -5.87
C LEU A 6 7.40 -1.53 -4.39
N LEU A 7 6.42 -1.84 -3.54
CA LEU A 7 6.54 -1.72 -2.09
C LEU A 7 6.70 -3.11 -1.46
N PRO A 8 7.78 -3.37 -0.71
CA PRO A 8 8.00 -4.65 -0.05
C PRO A 8 6.99 -4.89 1.07
N ARG A 9 6.68 -6.17 1.31
CA ARG A 9 5.91 -6.59 2.47
C ARG A 9 6.76 -6.46 3.73
N SER A 10 6.21 -5.79 4.74
CA SER A 10 6.88 -5.65 6.03
C SER A 10 7.03 -6.99 6.75
N LYS A 11 8.10 -7.09 7.53
CA LYS A 11 8.29 -8.18 8.50
C LYS A 11 7.45 -7.98 9.75
N ALA A 12 7.06 -6.73 10.05
CA ALA A 12 6.19 -6.41 11.16
C ALA A 12 4.75 -6.86 10.85
N VAL A 13 4.02 -7.25 11.88
CA VAL A 13 2.62 -7.72 11.75
C VAL A 13 1.59 -6.64 12.07
N THR A 14 1.98 -5.52 12.66
CA THR A 14 1.05 -4.49 13.14
C THR A 14 1.27 -3.13 12.49
N TRP A 15 2.53 -2.74 12.29
CA TRP A 15 2.91 -1.44 11.75
C TRP A 15 4.05 -1.61 10.74
N PRO A 16 3.82 -1.38 9.45
CA PRO A 16 4.89 -1.41 8.44
C PRO A 16 5.89 -0.27 8.67
N ASP A 17 7.15 -0.51 8.32
CA ASP A 17 8.14 0.57 8.22
C ASP A 17 7.87 1.44 6.99
N LYS A 18 8.45 2.63 6.96
CA LYS A 18 8.31 3.60 5.86
C LYS A 18 8.58 2.93 4.50
N GLY A 19 7.60 3.01 3.60
CA GLY A 19 7.68 2.40 2.27
C GLY A 19 7.34 0.91 2.21
N GLU A 20 6.83 0.34 3.30
CA GLU A 20 6.38 -1.05 3.35
C GLU A 20 4.86 -1.15 3.50
N TRP A 21 4.35 -2.36 3.33
CA TRP A 21 2.95 -2.69 3.56
C TRP A 21 2.77 -3.95 4.41
N ILE A 22 1.62 -4.06 5.09
CA ILE A 22 1.17 -5.28 5.76
C ILE A 22 -0.21 -5.70 5.25
N LYS A 23 -0.46 -7.01 5.20
CA LYS A 23 -1.77 -7.57 4.90
C LYS A 23 -2.68 -7.40 6.12
N ILE A 24 -3.90 -6.90 5.92
CA ILE A 24 -4.91 -6.79 6.96
C ILE A 24 -6.26 -7.27 6.45
N THR A 25 -7.18 -7.57 7.36
CA THR A 25 -8.60 -7.76 7.04
C THR A 25 -9.36 -6.61 7.67
N HIS A 26 -10.15 -5.90 6.86
CA HIS A 26 -11.00 -4.80 7.30
C HIS A 26 -12.42 -5.05 6.83
N GLU A 27 -13.38 -5.11 7.75
CA GLU A 27 -14.79 -5.38 7.45
C GLU A 27 -15.02 -6.65 6.59
N GLY A 28 -14.21 -7.69 6.81
CA GLY A 28 -14.28 -8.94 6.05
C GLY A 28 -13.62 -8.90 4.66
N LYS A 29 -13.17 -7.73 4.18
CA LYS A 29 -12.36 -7.57 2.96
C LYS A 29 -10.88 -7.68 3.31
N VAL A 30 -10.15 -8.52 2.57
CA VAL A 30 -8.69 -8.56 2.61
C VAL A 30 -8.16 -7.30 1.91
N THR A 31 -7.33 -6.54 2.60
CA THR A 31 -6.71 -5.31 2.08
C THR A 31 -5.30 -5.16 2.67
N ALA A 32 -4.67 -4.01 2.47
CA ALA A 32 -3.37 -3.68 2.99
C ALA A 32 -3.41 -2.44 3.88
N ARG A 33 -2.47 -2.35 4.80
CA ARG A 33 -2.08 -1.10 5.44
C ARG A 33 -0.68 -0.76 4.93
N LEU A 34 -0.49 0.48 4.52
CA LEU A 34 0.72 0.95 3.84
C LEU A 34 1.31 2.13 4.62
N ALA A 35 2.61 2.12 4.82
CA ALA A 35 3.35 3.27 5.32
C ALA A 35 3.87 4.08 4.13
N CYS A 36 3.47 5.34 4.07
CA CYS A 36 3.85 6.26 3.00
C CYS A 36 5.37 6.25 2.77
N PRO A 37 5.86 6.03 1.54
CA PRO A 37 7.29 6.06 1.24
C PRO A 37 7.94 7.44 1.47
N GLY A 38 7.15 8.51 1.49
CA GLY A 38 7.61 9.88 1.74
C GLY A 38 7.85 10.20 3.22
N CYS A 39 6.86 9.97 4.10
CA CYS A 39 6.90 10.36 5.51
C CYS A 39 6.74 9.22 6.52
N GLY A 40 6.32 8.04 6.08
CA GLY A 40 6.01 6.91 6.96
C GLY A 40 4.62 6.97 7.61
N THR A 41 3.77 7.97 7.32
CA THR A 41 2.37 7.96 7.78
C THR A 41 1.69 6.69 7.30
N ILE A 42 0.93 6.06 8.19
CA ILE A 42 0.34 4.75 7.95
C ILE A 42 -1.15 4.89 7.67
N SER A 43 -1.59 4.41 6.51
CA SER A 43 -2.99 4.44 6.07
C SER A 43 -3.50 3.06 5.66
N SER A 44 -4.81 2.87 5.79
CA SER A 44 -5.51 1.68 5.26
C SER A 44 -5.78 1.86 3.77
N MET A 45 -5.60 0.79 3.00
CA MET A 45 -5.93 0.72 1.57
C MET A 45 -7.36 0.20 1.34
N TYR A 46 -8.22 0.25 2.35
CA TYR A 46 -9.58 -0.30 2.29
C TYR A 46 -10.42 0.29 1.15
N GLU A 47 -10.32 1.60 0.94
CA GLU A 47 -11.01 2.35 -0.11
C GLU A 47 -10.35 2.21 -1.49
N HIS A 48 -9.26 1.45 -1.58
CA HIS A 48 -8.57 1.19 -2.84
C HIS A 48 -8.96 -0.19 -3.37
N ASP A 49 -8.86 -0.32 -4.69
CA ASP A 49 -8.87 -1.61 -5.35
C ASP A 49 -7.44 -2.12 -5.47
N ILE A 50 -7.23 -3.38 -5.09
CA ILE A 50 -5.96 -4.08 -5.18
C ILE A 50 -6.17 -5.26 -6.11
N SER A 51 -5.50 -5.27 -7.27
CA SER A 51 -5.61 -6.38 -8.23
C SER A 51 -5.03 -7.68 -7.65
N PRO A 52 -5.33 -8.85 -8.22
CA PRO A 52 -4.75 -10.12 -7.80
C PRO A 52 -3.21 -10.14 -7.79
N GLU A 53 -2.57 -9.34 -8.65
CA GLU A 53 -1.12 -9.16 -8.75
C GLU A 53 -0.58 -8.09 -7.78
N GLY A 54 -1.44 -7.43 -6.99
CA GLY A 54 -1.08 -6.43 -6.01
C GLY A 54 -1.04 -4.99 -6.51
N ASN A 55 -1.55 -4.69 -7.71
CA ASN A 55 -1.60 -3.32 -8.23
C ASN A 55 -2.66 -2.51 -7.49
N VAL A 56 -2.30 -1.35 -6.97
CA VAL A 56 -3.19 -0.44 -6.26
C VAL A 56 -3.76 0.59 -7.23
N THR A 57 -5.08 0.74 -7.23
CA THR A 57 -5.80 1.77 -8.02
C THR A 57 -6.70 2.64 -7.14
N PRO A 58 -6.85 3.95 -7.46
CA PRO A 58 -6.24 4.66 -8.59
C PRO A 58 -4.78 5.11 -8.36
N SER A 59 -4.39 5.41 -7.13
CA SER A 59 -3.05 5.87 -6.73
C SER A 59 -2.85 5.75 -5.23
N VAL A 60 -1.60 5.80 -4.75
CA VAL A 60 -1.31 6.04 -3.33
C VAL A 60 -1.07 7.52 -3.13
N ASP A 61 -1.91 8.16 -2.31
CA ASP A 61 -1.88 9.60 -2.05
C ASP A 61 -1.67 9.89 -0.55
N CYS A 62 -0.67 10.72 -0.25
CA CYS A 62 -0.30 11.24 1.06
C CYS A 62 -0.09 12.77 0.98
N SER A 63 -0.92 13.45 0.19
CA SER A 63 -0.92 14.90 -0.01
C SER A 63 -1.13 15.68 1.28
N ASN A 64 -1.87 15.12 2.23
CA ASN A 64 -2.16 15.78 3.50
C ASN A 64 -0.96 15.86 4.47
N ASP A 65 0.09 15.05 4.27
CA ASP A 65 1.27 15.05 5.15
C ASP A 65 2.55 15.51 4.45
N CYS A 66 2.92 14.85 3.34
CA CYS A 66 4.23 15.05 2.72
C CYS A 66 4.22 15.26 1.20
N GLY A 67 3.03 15.26 0.59
CA GLY A 67 2.89 15.47 -0.86
C GLY A 67 3.24 14.26 -1.71
N TYR A 68 3.46 13.08 -1.11
CA TYR A 68 3.68 11.85 -1.87
C TYR A 68 2.40 11.48 -2.62
N HIS A 69 2.47 11.35 -3.94
CA HIS A 69 1.37 10.88 -4.78
C HIS A 69 1.95 10.06 -5.92
N GLU A 70 1.62 8.77 -5.97
CA GLU A 70 2.18 7.87 -6.97
C GLU A 70 1.10 6.97 -7.58
N VAL A 71 1.11 6.88 -8.91
CA VAL A 71 0.29 5.96 -9.69
C VAL A 71 1.09 4.68 -9.98
N GLY A 72 0.42 3.53 -10.11
CA GLY A 72 1.12 2.27 -10.42
C GLY A 72 1.95 1.72 -9.25
N VAL A 73 1.45 1.88 -8.03
CA VAL A 73 2.02 1.22 -6.85
C VAL A 73 1.63 -0.26 -6.85
N VAL A 74 2.60 -1.13 -6.60
CA VAL A 74 2.43 -2.57 -6.56
C VAL A 74 2.91 -3.11 -5.21
N LEU A 75 2.04 -3.85 -4.53
CA LEU A 75 2.34 -4.52 -3.27
C LEU A 75 3.11 -5.81 -3.55
N ALA A 76 4.44 -5.77 -3.38
CA ALA A 76 5.30 -6.90 -3.71
C ALA A 76 4.98 -8.12 -2.83
N GLY A 77 4.74 -9.26 -3.46
CA GLY A 77 4.35 -10.49 -2.77
C GLY A 77 2.90 -10.48 -2.26
N TRP A 78 2.05 -9.61 -2.82
CA TRP A 78 0.61 -9.72 -2.64
C TRP A 78 0.12 -11.06 -3.19
N SER A 79 -0.64 -11.76 -2.38
CA SER A 79 -1.43 -12.91 -2.78
C SER A 79 -2.78 -12.73 -2.12
N ASP A 80 -3.82 -12.49 -2.90
CA ASP A 80 -5.18 -12.69 -2.43
C ASP A 80 -5.24 -14.17 -2.02
N GLY A 81 -5.48 -14.44 -0.74
CA GLY A 81 -5.18 -15.75 -0.17
C GLY A 81 -6.16 -16.81 -0.65
#